data_AF-F8P253-F1
#
_entry.id   AF-F8P253-F1
#
_cell.length_a   1.000
_cell.length_b   1.000
_cell.length_c   1.000
_cell.angle_alpha   90.00
_cell.angle_beta   90.00
_cell.angle_gamma   90.00
#
_symmetry.space_group_name_H-M   'P 1'
#
loop_
_entity.id
_entity.type
_entity.pdbx_description
1 polymer ?
#
loop_
_entity_poly.entity_id
_entity_poly.type
_entity_poly.pdbx_seq_one_letter_code
_entity_poly.pdbx_strand_id
1 'polypeptide(L)' 'MSRNEAQYPNASEFVPERFFKPDGKLNVDATSYIFGFGRRVCAGQHVANAAVWIAIVSCVQIYQSN' A
#
# COMPACT_ATOMS: atom_id res chain seq x y z
N MET A 1 -5.56 -9.70 9.13
CA MET A 1 -6.15 -8.84 8.08
C MET A 1 -5.24 -8.79 6.88
N SER A 2 -4.01 -8.29 6.97
CA SER A 2 -3.05 -8.33 5.85
C SER A 2 -2.78 -9.70 5.24
N ARG A 3 -2.79 -10.77 6.06
CA ARG A 3 -2.62 -12.16 5.61
C ARG A 3 -3.88 -13.01 5.74
N ASN A 4 -5.06 -12.39 5.71
CA ASN A 4 -6.32 -13.15 5.73
C ASN A 4 -6.57 -13.73 4.34
N GLU A 5 -6.45 -15.04 4.19
CA GLU A 5 -6.62 -15.75 2.92
C GLU A 5 -8.01 -15.57 2.29
N ALA A 6 -9.05 -15.34 3.11
CA ALA A 6 -10.39 -15.07 2.62
C ALA A 6 -10.53 -13.71 1.92
N GLN A 7 -9.67 -12.75 2.25
CA GLN A 7 -9.63 -11.41 1.65
C GLN A 7 -8.51 -11.30 0.60
N TYR A 8 -7.37 -11.95 0.85
CA TYR A 8 -6.17 -11.91 0.04
C TYR A 8 -5.76 -13.33 -0.35
N PRO A 9 -6.27 -13.90 -1.44
CA PRO A 9 -5.80 -15.20 -1.92
C PRO A 9 -4.29 -15.15 -2.19
N ASN A 10 -3.54 -16.17 -1.78
CA ASN A 10 -2.08 -16.21 -1.72
C ASN A 10 -1.50 -15.09 -0.84
N ALA A 11 -2.01 -14.90 0.39
CA ALA A 11 -1.69 -13.73 1.21
C ALA A 11 -0.21 -13.65 1.67
N SER A 12 0.53 -14.74 1.51
CA SER A 12 1.97 -14.81 1.82
C SER A 12 2.85 -14.42 0.63
N GLU A 13 2.27 -14.30 -0.57
CA GLU A 13 2.98 -13.91 -1.79
C GLU A 13 2.93 -12.39 -1.99
N PHE A 14 4.01 -11.84 -2.55
CA PHE A 14 4.04 -10.45 -2.97
C PHE A 14 3.37 -10.30 -4.33
N VAL A 15 2.11 -9.88 -4.33
CA VAL A 15 1.30 -9.71 -5.56
C VAL A 15 0.72 -8.29 -5.57
N PRO A 16 1.43 -7.29 -6.12
CA PRO A 16 0.96 -5.89 -6.18
C PRO A 16 -0.34 -5.70 -6.97
N GLU A 17 -0.56 -6.54 -7.98
CA GLU A 17 -1.69 -6.45 -8.92
C GLU A 17 -3.03 -6.59 -8.21
N ARG A 18 -3.06 -7.23 -7.02
CA ARG A 18 -4.27 -7.38 -6.21
C ARG A 18 -4.83 -6.07 -5.69
N PHE A 19 -4.09 -4.95 -5.79
CA PHE A 19 -4.54 -3.61 -5.41
C PHE A 19 -5.04 -2.79 -6.61
N PHE A 20 -5.17 -3.40 -7.79
CA PHE A 20 -5.68 -2.78 -9.01
C PHE A 20 -7.00 -3.40 -9.45
N LYS A 21 -7.83 -2.59 -10.11
CA LYS A 21 -8.99 -3.01 -10.89
C LYS A 21 -8.55 -3.34 -12.32
N PRO A 22 -9.37 -4.07 -13.11
CA PRO A 22 -9.06 -4.36 -14.51
C PRO A 22 -8.84 -3.12 -15.40
N ASP A 23 -9.38 -1.95 -15.01
CA ASP A 23 -9.19 -0.68 -15.72
C ASP A 23 -7.90 0.06 -15.32
N GLY A 24 -7.03 -0.58 -14.53
CA GLY A 24 -5.75 0.00 -14.07
C GLY A 24 -5.91 1.00 -12.93
N LYS A 25 -7.12 1.27 -12.43
CA LYS A 25 -7.32 2.10 -11.25
C LYS A 25 -7.08 1.30 -9.98
N LEU A 26 -6.68 1.97 -8.91
CA LEU A 26 -6.60 1.33 -7.60
C LEU A 26 -7.97 0.79 -7.19
N ASN A 27 -7.99 -0.43 -6.67
CA ASN A 27 -9.18 -0.93 -5.99
C ASN A 27 -9.28 -0.28 -4.60
N VAL A 28 -10.50 -0.20 -4.07
CA VAL A 28 -10.80 0.54 -2.84
C VAL A 28 -10.37 -0.26 -1.61
N ASP A 29 -9.47 -1.23 -1.77
CA ASP A 29 -9.11 -2.08 -0.66
C ASP A 29 -8.33 -1.25 0.36
N ALA A 30 -8.96 -1.10 1.52
CA ALA A 30 -8.54 -0.13 2.50
C ALA A 30 -7.32 -0.71 3.22
N THR A 31 -6.14 -0.34 2.73
CA THR A 31 -4.89 -0.44 3.49
C THR A 31 -4.94 0.37 4.79
N SER A 32 -6.07 1.01 5.12
CA SER A 32 -6.32 1.74 6.37
C SER A 32 -5.99 0.94 7.62
N TYR A 33 -6.09 -0.40 7.56
CA TYR A 33 -5.73 -1.24 8.69
C TYR A 33 -4.25 -1.22 9.05
N ILE A 34 -3.35 -0.85 8.13
CA ILE A 34 -1.89 -0.88 8.37
C ILE A 34 -1.47 0.11 9.48
N PHE A 35 -2.30 1.13 9.72
CA PHE A 35 -2.09 2.13 10.75
C PHE A 35 -2.94 1.91 12.01
N GLY A 36 -3.67 0.79 12.08
CA GLY A 36 -4.58 0.48 13.18
C GLY A 36 -5.93 1.20 13.07
N PHE A 37 -6.68 1.21 14.17
CA PHE A 37 -8.07 1.69 14.17
C PHE A 37 -8.43 2.48 15.44
N GLY A 38 -9.52 3.25 15.32
CA GLY A 38 -10.15 3.93 16.46
C GLY A 38 -9.28 5.04 17.05
N ARG A 39 -9.44 5.28 18.36
CA ARG A 39 -8.78 6.39 19.08
C ARG A 39 -7.25 6.31 19.11
N ARG A 40 -6.66 5.18 18.70
CA ARG A 40 -5.21 4.92 18.69
C ARG A 40 -4.67 4.61 17.28
N VAL A 41 -5.41 4.97 16.24
CA VAL A 41 -4.88 4.96 14.87
C VAL A 41 -3.59 5.80 14.81
N CYS A 42 -2.62 5.37 14.00
CA CYS A 42 -1.34 6.05 13.89
C CYS A 42 -1.52 7.53 13.54
N ALA A 43 -1.17 8.42 14.48
CA ALA A 43 -1.24 9.86 14.27
C ALA A 43 -0.32 10.33 13.13
N GLY A 44 0.74 9.57 12.83
CA GLY A 44 1.69 9.85 11.76
C GLY A 44 1.33 9.28 10.39
N GLN A 45 0.18 8.62 10.22
CA GLN A 45 -0.16 7.91 8.97
C GLN A 45 -0.05 8.77 7.70
N HIS A 46 -0.43 10.05 7.80
CA HIS A 46 -0.39 10.98 6.67
C HIS A 46 1.05 11.33 6.28
N VAL A 47 1.90 11.57 7.29
CA VAL A 47 3.33 11.83 7.07
C VAL A 47 4.01 10.58 6.54
N ALA A 48 3.72 9.41 7.10
CA ALA A 48 4.29 8.14 6.65
C ALA A 48 3.95 7.83 5.19
N ASN A 49 2.68 8.00 4.79
CA ASN A 49 2.26 7.79 3.40
C ASN A 49 2.98 8.73 2.43
N ALA A 50 3.06 10.02 2.76
CA ALA A 50 3.76 11.00 1.93
C ALA A 50 5.26 10.69 1.83
N ALA A 51 5.90 10.36 2.95
CA ALA A 51 7.33 10.07 3.01
C ALA A 51 7.69 8.82 2.19
N VAL A 52 6.93 7.73 2.33
CA VAL A 52 7.16 6.48 1.58
C VAL A 52 6.96 6.72 0.08
N TRP A 53 5.92 7.45 -0.32
CA TRP A 53 5.69 7.80 -1.72
C TRP A 53 6.86 8.59 -2.32
N ILE A 54 7.30 9.65 -1.64
CA ILE A 54 8.43 10.47 -2.09
C ILE A 54 9.69 9.62 -2.20
N ALA A 55 9.98 8.78 -1.21
CA ALA A 55 11.17 7.92 -1.22
C ALA A 55 11.16 6.95 -2.41
N ILE A 56 10.04 6.26 -2.67
CA ILE A 56 9.92 5.32 -3.79
C ILE A 56 10.12 6.04 -5.12
N VAL A 57 9.40 7.15 -5.36
CA VAL A 57 9.50 7.90 -6.62
C VAL A 57 10.90 8.46 -6.82
N SER A 58 11.55 8.98 -5.77
CA SER A 58 12.92 9.49 -5.84
C SER A 58 13.91 8.39 -6.22
N CYS A 59 13.80 7.21 -5.60
CA CYS A 59 14.63 6.07 -5.93
C CYS A 59 14.44 5.65 -7.40
N VAL A 60 13.19 5.41 -7.82
CA VAL A 60 12.89 4.93 -9.18
C VAL A 60 13.32 5.95 -10.24
N GLN A 61 13.09 7.24 -10.00
CA GLN A 61 13.47 8.31 -10.93
C GLN A 61 14.97 8.31 -11.23
N ILE A 62 15.81 8.12 -10.21
CA ILE A 62 17.27 8.08 -10.37
C ILE A 62 17.69 6.85 -11.19
N TYR A 63 17.04 5.71 -11.01
CA TYR A 63 17.37 4.48 -11.75
C TYR A 63 16.88 4.48 -13.20
N GLN A 64 15.82 5.22 -13.53
CA GLN A 64 15.26 5.30 -14.89
C GLN A 64 15.89 6.40 -15.76
N SER A 65 16.78 7.23 -15.22
CA SER A 65 17.46 8.30 -15.97
C SER A 65 18.74 7.86 -16.72
N ASN A 66 18.89 6.56 -17.00
CA ASN A 66 19.91 5.94 -17.88
C ASN A 66 19.23 5.11 -18.96
#